data_AF-A0A957YGJ8-F1
#
_entry.id   AF-A0A957YGJ8-F1
#
_cell.length_a   1.000
_cell.length_b   1.000
_cell.length_c   1.000
_cell.angle_alpha   90.00
_cell.angle_beta   90.00
_cell.angle_gamma   90.00
#
_symmetry.space_group_name_H-M   'P 1'
#
loop_
_entity.id
_entity.type
_entity.pdbx_description
1 polymer ?
#
loop_
_entity_poly.entity_id
_entity_poly.type
_entity_poly.pdbx_seq_one_letter_code
_entity_poly.pdbx_strand_id
1 'polypeptide(L)' 'GVMDQKQVFPMVRHKVLELLNGYVQSPTLLEKIDSYIVPPGLGNKAGILGAIALAEMKGKK' A
#
# COMPACT_ATOMS: atom_id res chain seq x y z
N GLY A 1 -5.30 3.55 -13.57
CA GLY A 1 -4.14 4.06 -12.81
C GLY A 1 -3.02 3.03 -12.81
N VAL A 2 -1.77 3.44 -12.52
CA VAL A 2 -0.62 2.51 -12.49
C VAL A 2 -0.86 1.35 -11.53
N MET A 3 -1.47 1.62 -10.36
CA MET A 3 -1.78 0.61 -9.35
C MET A 3 -2.98 -0.28 -9.70
N ASP A 4 -3.72 -0.02 -10.79
CA ASP A 4 -4.74 -0.95 -11.31
C ASP A 4 -4.08 -2.12 -12.08
N GLN A 5 -2.82 -1.98 -12.48
CA GLN A 5 -2.06 -3.00 -13.19
C GLN A 5 -1.48 -4.02 -12.22
N LYS A 6 -2.19 -5.15 -12.03
CA LYS A 6 -1.84 -6.18 -11.03
C LYS A 6 -0.41 -6.73 -11.17
N GLN A 7 0.14 -6.75 -12.37
CA GLN A 7 1.50 -7.20 -12.65
C GLN A 7 2.59 -6.31 -12.02
N VAL A 8 2.26 -5.06 -11.69
CA VAL A 8 3.22 -4.12 -11.09
C VAL A 8 3.56 -4.52 -9.64
N PHE A 9 2.64 -5.15 -8.91
CA PHE A 9 2.86 -5.50 -7.50
C PHE A 9 4.03 -6.46 -7.29
N PRO A 10 4.14 -7.60 -8.00
CA PRO A 10 5.34 -8.44 -7.95
C PRO A 10 6.65 -7.69 -8.23
N MET A 11 6.66 -6.80 -9.24
CA MET A 11 7.85 -6.03 -9.61
C MET A 11 8.30 -5.09 -8.50
N VAL A 12 7.35 -4.36 -7.90
CA VAL A 12 7.61 -3.44 -6.79
C VAL A 12 8.12 -4.19 -5.56
N ARG A 13 7.48 -5.32 -5.20
CA ARG A 13 7.89 -6.14 -4.06
C ARG A 13 9.34 -6.62 -4.22
N HIS A 14 9.69 -7.12 -5.39
CA HIS A 14 11.07 -7.54 -5.68
C HIS A 14 12.05 -6.36 -5.57
N LYS A 15 11.72 -5.22 -6.17
CA LYS A 15 12.62 -4.06 -6.17
C LYS A 15 12.81 -3.47 -4.76
N VAL A 16 11.78 -3.50 -3.92
CA VAL A 16 11.88 -3.06 -2.52
C VAL A 16 12.87 -3.93 -1.75
N LEU A 17 12.79 -5.26 -1.87
CA LEU A 17 13.72 -6.17 -1.21
C LEU A 17 15.16 -5.97 -1.69
N GLU A 18 15.34 -5.80 -3.01
CA GLU A 18 16.65 -5.52 -3.61
C GLU A 18 17.25 -4.21 -3.08
N LEU A 19 16.47 -3.13 -3.05
CA LEU A 19 16.93 -1.82 -2.58
C LEU A 19 17.22 -1.80 -1.07
N LEU A 20 16.43 -2.52 -0.28
CA LEU A 20 16.67 -2.62 1.16
C LEU A 20 17.95 -3.40 1.46
N ASN A 21 18.32 -4.37 0.62
CA ASN A 21 19.57 -5.13 0.73
C ASN A 21 19.89 -5.60 2.17
N GLY A 22 18.88 -6.07 2.90
CA GLY A 22 19.04 -6.52 4.28
C GLY A 22 19.19 -5.42 5.35
N TYR A 23 19.06 -4.15 5.01
CA TYR A 23 19.09 -3.04 5.98
C TYR A 23 17.92 -3.10 6.97
N VAL A 24 16.74 -3.47 6.50
CA VAL A 24 15.55 -3.70 7.34
C VAL A 24 15.17 -5.16 7.26
N GLN A 25 15.38 -5.90 8.35
CA GLN A 25 15.06 -7.31 8.47
C GLN A 25 13.83 -7.49 9.36
N SER A 26 12.65 -7.40 8.73
CA SER A 26 11.37 -7.60 9.42
C SER A 26 10.63 -8.78 8.79
N PRO A 27 10.02 -9.68 9.58
CA PRO A 27 9.22 -10.79 9.04
C PRO A 27 8.09 -10.33 8.10
N THR A 28 7.52 -9.14 8.32
CA THR A 28 6.47 -8.59 7.45
C THR A 28 6.97 -8.25 6.05
N LEU A 29 8.25 -7.93 5.90
CA LEU A 29 8.89 -7.67 4.61
C LEU A 29 9.54 -8.92 4.03
N LEU A 30 10.20 -9.74 4.84
CA LEU A 30 10.98 -10.88 4.34
C LEU A 30 10.10 -12.09 4.01
N GLU A 31 9.02 -12.30 4.76
CA GLU A 31 8.17 -13.49 4.64
C GLU A 31 6.77 -13.16 4.11
N LYS A 32 6.29 -11.92 4.31
CA LYS A 32 4.89 -11.53 4.06
C LYS A 32 4.75 -10.26 3.22
N ILE A 33 5.70 -10.02 2.32
CA ILE A 33 5.71 -8.80 1.50
C ILE A 33 4.46 -8.63 0.62
N ASP A 34 3.84 -9.74 0.27
CA ASP A 34 2.59 -9.79 -0.47
C ASP A 34 1.39 -9.27 0.31
N SER A 35 1.45 -9.36 1.64
CA SER A 35 0.49 -8.79 2.59
C SER A 35 0.89 -7.38 3.06
N TYR A 36 2.15 -6.98 2.84
CA TYR A 36 2.64 -5.64 3.16
C TYR A 36 2.37 -4.65 2.01
N ILE A 37 2.72 -5.02 0.77
CA ILE A 37 2.47 -4.21 -0.43
C ILE A 37 1.28 -4.81 -1.17
N VAL A 38 0.09 -4.28 -0.89
CA VAL A 38 -1.21 -4.80 -1.37
C VAL A 38 -1.93 -3.81 -2.28
N PRO A 39 -2.87 -4.29 -3.12
CA PRO A 39 -3.78 -3.41 -3.83
C PRO A 39 -4.61 -2.53 -2.88
N PRO A 40 -5.04 -1.33 -3.30
CA PRO A 40 -5.89 -0.47 -2.47
C PRO A 40 -7.19 -1.18 -2.10
N GLY A 41 -7.47 -1.34 -0.80
CA GLY A 41 -8.70 -2.00 -0.33
C GLY A 41 -9.99 -1.28 -0.73
N LEU A 42 -9.92 0.04 -0.94
CA LEU A 42 -11.02 0.88 -1.42
C LEU A 42 -10.97 1.12 -2.94
N GLY A 43 -10.10 0.39 -3.65
CA GLY A 43 -9.84 0.60 -5.07
C GLY A 43 -9.51 2.06 -5.39
N ASN A 44 -10.06 2.55 -6.50
CA ASN A 44 -9.86 3.92 -6.98
C ASN A 44 -10.58 5.01 -6.14
N LYS A 45 -11.28 4.62 -5.07
CA LYS A 45 -12.05 5.54 -4.23
C LYS A 45 -11.33 5.93 -2.94
N ALA A 46 -10.13 5.41 -2.68
CA ALA A 46 -9.38 5.68 -1.45
C ALA A 46 -9.21 7.20 -1.19
N GLY A 47 -8.96 7.99 -2.24
CA GLY A 47 -8.82 9.45 -2.13
C GLY A 47 -10.12 10.16 -1.72
N ILE A 48 -11.20 9.94 -2.48
CA ILE A 48 -12.49 10.61 -2.20
C ILE A 48 -13.09 10.17 -0.86
N LEU A 49 -12.98 8.87 -0.52
CA LEU A 49 -13.44 8.36 0.78
C LEU A 49 -12.60 8.92 1.93
N GLY A 50 -11.29 9.09 1.73
CA GLY A 50 -10.43 9.78 2.70
C GLY A 50 -10.85 11.23 2.93
N ALA A 51 -11.19 11.97 1.88
CA ALA A 51 -11.67 13.36 2.00
C ALA A 51 -13.00 13.44 2.77
N ILE A 52 -13.94 12.52 2.50
CA ILE A 52 -15.20 12.44 3.24
C ILE A 52 -14.94 12.11 4.72
N ALA A 53 -14.08 11.12 5.01
CA ALA A 53 -13.73 10.75 6.38
C ALA A 53 -13.11 11.93 7.15
N LEU A 54 -12.25 12.72 6.51
CA LEU A 54 -11.69 13.94 7.11
C LEU A 54 -12.77 14.97 7.43
N ALA A 55 -13.76 15.16 6.55
CA ALA A 55 -14.88 16.06 6.80
C ALA A 55 -15.75 15.57 7.98
N GLU A 56 -16.06 14.27 8.05
CA GLU A 56 -16.79 13.68 9.17
C GLU A 56 -16.05 13.87 10.50
N MET A 57 -14.72 13.66 10.52
CA MET A 57 -13.90 13.86 11.72
C MET A 57 -13.93 15.32 12.22
N LYS A 58 -14.08 16.29 11.32
CA LYS A 58 -14.19 17.72 11.67
C LYS A 58 -15.62 18.14 12.02
N GLY A 59 -16.63 17.50 11.43
CA GLY A 59 -18.05 17.76 11.69
C GLY A 59 -18.57 17.16 13.01
N LYS A 60 -17.88 16.17 13.59
CA LYS A 60 -18.16 15.60 14.92
C LYS A 60 -17.72 16.52 16.09
N LYS A 61 -17.88 17.84 15.94
CA LYS A 61 -17.69 18.80 17.04
C LYS A 61 -18.95 18.94 17.87
#